data_AF-A0A7C6P3Q3-F1
#
_entry.id   AF-A0A7C6P3Q3-F1
#
_cell.length_a   1.000
_cell.length_b   1.000
_cell.length_c   1.000
_cell.angle_alpha   90.00
_cell.angle_beta   90.00
_cell.angle_gamma   90.00
#
_symmetry.space_group_name_H-M   'P 1'
#
loop_
_entity.id
_entity.type
_entity.pdbx_description
1 polymer ?
#
loop_
_entity_poly.entity_id
_entity_poly.type
_entity_poly.pdbx_seq_one_letter_code
_entity_poly.pdbx_strand_id
1 'polypeptide(L)'
;MEKNNSKLRVFEAFAGYGSQRKALENLNINYESVGISEIDGDVILSYAAIHNNLENTPYPIISDEDMYSYLESINVPLHYKTFKNKARTLKGNKLKDLYNANILSKNYGDINVIDPTSLPDFDFLTYSFPCQDISVAGYQKGLDENSGTRSSLLWECCKIIKHKRPKYLLMENVKNLVGKNHIENFNLFLKYSKSLCILNPQDTLEKD
;
A
#
# COMPACT_ATOMS: atom_id res chain seq x y z
N MET A 1 1.96 -32.41 16.87
CA MET A 1 2.31 -31.33 15.92
C MET A 1 1.90 -30.02 16.59
N GLU A 2 2.85 -29.25 17.11
CA GLU A 2 2.56 -27.91 17.60
C GLU A 2 2.04 -27.08 16.42
N LYS A 3 0.82 -26.54 16.53
CA LYS A 3 0.36 -25.53 15.58
C LYS A 3 1.30 -24.35 15.76
N ASN A 4 2.09 -24.06 14.73
CA ASN A 4 3.00 -22.94 14.72
C ASN A 4 2.20 -21.66 15.03
N ASN A 5 2.37 -21.10 16.24
CA ASN A 5 1.57 -20.00 16.78
C ASN A 5 2.03 -18.63 16.24
N SER A 6 2.74 -18.63 15.11
CA SER A 6 3.28 -17.43 14.49
C SER A 6 2.16 -16.60 13.86
N LYS A 7 2.10 -15.31 14.20
CA LYS A 7 1.17 -14.37 13.57
C LYS A 7 1.48 -14.23 12.07
N LEU A 8 0.43 -14.14 11.25
CA LEU A 8 0.56 -13.73 9.85
C LEU A 8 0.93 -12.24 9.82
N ARG A 9 2.11 -11.88 9.33
CA ARG A 9 2.52 -10.48 9.19
C ARG A 9 1.99 -9.91 7.88
N VAL A 10 1.22 -8.82 7.97
CA VAL A 10 0.47 -8.25 6.85
C VAL A 10 0.96 -6.85 6.56
N PHE A 11 1.28 -6.58 5.30
CA PHE A 11 1.52 -5.24 4.78
C PHE A 11 0.42 -4.87 3.79
N GLU A 12 -0.17 -3.69 3.94
CA GLU A 12 -1.32 -3.24 3.15
C GLU A 12 -0.91 -2.05 2.26
N ALA A 13 -0.66 -2.31 0.98
CA ALA A 13 -0.42 -1.25 -0.01
C ALA A 13 -1.76 -0.74 -0.58
N PHE A 14 -1.92 0.58 -0.68
CA PHE A 14 -3.20 1.23 -1.00
C PHE A 14 -4.28 0.78 -0.02
N ALA A 15 -3.98 0.94 1.27
CA ALA A 15 -4.77 0.35 2.35
C ALA A 15 -6.22 0.84 2.39
N GLY A 16 -6.50 2.04 1.85
CA GLY A 16 -7.82 2.64 1.98
C GLY A 16 -8.18 2.78 3.46
N TYR A 17 -9.44 2.49 3.80
CA TYR A 17 -9.89 2.43 5.19
C TYR A 17 -9.66 1.04 5.85
N GLY A 18 -8.88 0.16 5.23
CA GLY A 18 -8.47 -1.13 5.79
C GLY A 18 -9.52 -2.23 5.73
N SER A 19 -10.18 -2.40 4.57
CA SER A 19 -11.18 -3.46 4.37
C SER A 19 -10.54 -4.86 4.47
N GLN A 20 -9.30 -5.02 3.99
CA GLN A 20 -8.53 -6.25 4.03
C GLN A 20 -8.20 -6.62 5.48
N ARG A 21 -7.71 -5.65 6.27
CA ARG A 21 -7.53 -5.82 7.72
C ARG A 21 -8.82 -6.20 8.42
N LYS A 22 -9.93 -5.53 8.09
CA LYS A 22 -11.23 -5.84 8.70
C LYS A 22 -11.69 -7.27 8.39
N ALA A 23 -11.41 -7.77 7.19
CA ALA A 23 -11.73 -9.14 6.81
C ALA A 23 -10.93 -10.16 7.64
N LEU A 24 -9.64 -9.91 7.89
CA LEU A 24 -8.81 -10.77 8.75
C LEU A 24 -9.33 -10.83 10.18
N GLU A 25 -9.79 -9.70 10.73
CA GLU A 25 -10.44 -9.63 12.05
C GLU A 25 -11.74 -10.44 12.10
N ASN A 26 -12.63 -10.22 11.12
CA ASN A 26 -13.91 -10.92 11.05
C ASN A 26 -13.74 -12.43 10.95
N LEU A 27 -12.67 -12.89 10.31
CA LEU A 27 -12.30 -14.30 10.18
C LEU A 27 -11.53 -14.86 11.38
N ASN A 28 -11.25 -14.05 12.41
CA ASN A 28 -10.43 -14.41 13.57
C ASN A 28 -9.05 -14.97 13.18
N ILE A 29 -8.44 -14.44 12.11
CA ILE A 29 -7.08 -14.81 11.73
C ILE A 29 -6.11 -14.24 12.76
N ASN A 30 -5.13 -15.04 13.19
CA ASN A 30 -4.05 -14.55 14.04
C ASN A 30 -3.03 -13.78 13.17
N TYR A 31 -3.14 -12.46 13.12
CA TYR A 31 -2.31 -11.61 12.28
C TYR A 31 -1.69 -10.42 13.03
N GLU A 32 -0.70 -9.79 12.41
CA GLU A 32 -0.15 -8.49 12.80
C GLU A 32 -0.08 -7.60 11.57
N SER A 33 -0.66 -6.39 11.64
CA SER A 33 -0.40 -5.35 10.63
C SER A 33 0.98 -4.74 10.91
N VAL A 34 1.93 -5.01 10.00
CA VAL A 34 3.31 -4.53 10.14
C VAL A 34 3.53 -3.17 9.48
N GLY A 35 2.61 -2.74 8.60
CA GLY A 35 2.64 -1.42 7.98
C GLY A 35 1.60 -1.26 6.88
N ILE A 36 1.33 -0.02 6.53
CA ILE A 36 0.47 0.35 5.40
C ILE A 36 1.19 1.31 4.46
N SER A 37 0.67 1.45 3.24
CA SER A 37 0.98 2.56 2.33
C SER A 37 -0.32 3.20 1.88
N GLU A 38 -0.53 4.44 2.28
CA GLU A 38 -1.67 5.27 1.89
C GLU A 38 -1.25 6.75 1.87
N ILE A 39 -1.82 7.52 0.95
CA ILE A 39 -1.46 8.93 0.70
C ILE A 39 -2.60 9.91 0.96
N ASP A 40 -3.85 9.44 0.97
CA ASP A 40 -5.00 10.31 1.20
C ASP A 40 -5.22 10.56 2.70
N GLY A 41 -5.18 11.83 3.10
CA GLY A 41 -5.24 12.23 4.50
C GLY A 41 -6.55 11.84 5.20
N ASP A 42 -7.69 11.97 4.53
CA ASP A 42 -8.98 11.65 5.14
C ASP A 42 -9.17 10.14 5.28
N VAL A 43 -8.61 9.38 4.33
CA VAL A 43 -8.56 7.92 4.36
C VAL A 43 -7.65 7.42 5.48
N ILE A 44 -6.46 8.00 5.66
CA ILE A 44 -5.51 7.65 6.74
C ILE A 44 -6.15 7.89 8.11
N LEU A 45 -6.82 9.03 8.30
CA LEU A 45 -7.55 9.33 9.53
C LEU A 45 -8.63 8.29 9.80
N SER A 46 -9.39 7.92 8.77
CA SER A 46 -10.44 6.89 8.87
C SER A 46 -9.87 5.52 9.21
N TYR A 47 -8.79 5.10 8.55
CA TYR A 47 -8.09 3.83 8.86
C TYR A 47 -7.66 3.80 10.32
N ALA A 48 -6.98 4.86 10.79
CA ALA A 48 -6.46 4.91 12.15
C ALA A 48 -7.57 4.98 13.22
N ALA A 49 -8.70 5.63 12.92
CA ALA A 49 -9.88 5.62 13.79
C ALA A 49 -10.49 4.22 13.93
N ILE A 50 -10.63 3.48 12.82
CA ILE A 50 -11.20 2.12 12.81
C ILE A 50 -10.27 1.12 13.50
N HIS A 51 -8.97 1.18 13.20
CA HIS A 51 -8.05 0.06 13.46
C HIS A 51 -7.04 0.32 14.56
N ASN A 52 -6.74 1.59 14.88
CA ASN A 52 -5.60 1.96 15.72
C ASN A 52 -5.95 2.95 16.85
N ASN A 53 -7.24 3.08 17.19
CA ASN A 53 -7.70 3.84 18.36
C ASN A 53 -7.27 5.32 18.36
N LEU A 54 -7.25 5.96 17.18
CA LEU A 54 -6.83 7.35 17.01
C LEU A 54 -7.61 8.30 17.94
N GLU A 55 -8.92 8.11 18.09
CA GLU A 55 -9.81 8.99 18.87
C GLU A 55 -9.42 9.10 20.35
N ASN A 56 -8.77 8.07 20.89
CA ASN A 56 -8.34 8.01 22.29
C ASN A 56 -6.83 8.26 22.44
N THR A 57 -6.13 8.65 21.37
CA THR A 57 -4.69 8.88 21.38
C THR A 57 -4.38 10.33 21.77
N PRO A 58 -3.56 10.57 22.81
CA PRO A 58 -3.14 11.91 23.17
C PRO A 58 -2.38 12.61 22.03
N TYR A 59 -2.45 13.94 22.00
CA TYR A 59 -1.67 14.71 21.04
C TYR A 59 -0.16 14.54 21.26
N PRO A 60 0.62 14.52 20.17
CA PRO A 60 2.06 14.31 20.25
C PRO A 60 2.71 15.54 20.90
N ILE A 61 3.73 15.29 21.74
CA ILE A 61 4.56 16.34 22.34
C ILE A 61 5.78 16.54 21.44
N ILE A 62 5.54 17.14 20.27
CA ILE A 62 6.55 17.39 19.24
C ILE A 62 6.20 18.71 18.52
N SER A 63 7.19 19.37 17.90
CA SER A 63 6.94 20.64 17.21
C SER A 63 6.15 20.46 15.92
N ASP A 64 5.41 21.49 15.50
CA ASP A 64 4.73 21.50 14.20
C ASP A 64 5.73 21.26 13.04
N GLU A 65 6.95 21.78 13.15
CA GLU A 65 7.99 21.63 12.13
C GLU A 65 8.46 20.18 11.99
N ASP A 66 8.61 19.46 13.10
CA ASP A 66 8.98 18.04 13.07
C ASP A 66 7.84 17.19 12.49
N MET A 67 6.57 17.53 12.81
CA MET A 67 5.41 16.85 12.21
C MET A 67 5.36 17.06 10.70
N TYR A 68 5.58 18.30 10.23
CA TYR A 68 5.66 18.57 8.80
C TYR A 68 6.81 17.82 8.14
N SER A 69 8.01 17.86 8.74
CA SER A 69 9.19 17.17 8.22
C SER A 69 8.96 15.67 8.09
N TYR A 70 8.33 15.04 9.09
CA TYR A 70 7.95 13.63 9.04
C TYR A 70 6.94 13.35 7.91
N LEU A 71 5.84 14.11 7.85
CA LEU A 71 4.81 13.91 6.82
C LEU A 71 5.34 14.13 5.40
N GLU A 72 6.21 15.12 5.21
CA GLU A 72 6.91 15.37 3.95
C GLU A 72 7.86 14.22 3.58
N SER A 73 8.55 13.63 4.56
CA SER A 73 9.49 12.51 4.32
C SER A 73 8.81 11.25 3.76
N ILE A 74 7.55 11.00 4.14
CA ILE A 74 6.73 9.90 3.61
C ILE A 74 5.80 10.36 2.47
N ASN A 75 5.94 11.63 2.05
CA ASN A 75 5.14 12.30 1.03
C ASN A 75 3.61 12.25 1.27
N VAL A 76 3.17 12.50 2.50
CA VAL A 76 1.75 12.49 2.93
C VAL A 76 1.33 13.86 3.49
N PRO A 77 0.06 14.28 3.35
CA PRO A 77 -0.94 13.75 2.44
C PRO A 77 -0.75 14.31 1.04
N LEU A 78 -1.14 13.54 0.03
CA LEU A 78 -1.17 14.01 -1.36
C LEU A 78 -2.57 14.48 -1.76
N HIS A 79 -2.62 15.50 -2.61
CA HIS A 79 -3.85 15.84 -3.30
C HIS A 79 -4.19 14.77 -4.33
N TYR A 80 -5.34 14.11 -4.21
CA TYR A 80 -5.77 13.01 -5.11
C TYR A 80 -5.70 13.30 -6.63
N LYS A 81 -6.01 14.53 -7.09
CA LYS A 81 -5.87 14.91 -8.52
C LYS A 81 -4.48 15.37 -8.95
N THR A 82 -3.79 16.12 -8.10
CA THR A 82 -2.57 16.83 -8.50
C THR A 82 -1.29 16.18 -7.98
N PHE A 83 -1.43 15.19 -7.08
CA PHE A 83 -0.34 14.50 -6.39
C PHE A 83 0.65 15.46 -5.70
N LYS A 84 0.21 16.69 -5.39
CA LYS A 84 1.00 17.66 -4.64
C LYS A 84 0.89 17.35 -3.15
N ASN A 85 2.03 17.35 -2.47
CA ASN A 85 2.09 17.26 -1.02
C ASN A 85 1.34 18.44 -0.38
N LYS A 86 0.54 18.13 0.65
CA LYS A 86 -0.31 19.08 1.36
C LYS A 86 0.01 19.19 2.85
N ALA A 87 1.09 18.58 3.34
CA ALA A 87 1.45 18.57 4.77
C ALA A 87 1.41 19.98 5.37
N ARG A 88 2.11 20.94 4.73
CA ARG A 88 2.22 22.34 5.18
C ARG A 88 0.91 23.13 5.22
N THR A 89 -0.15 22.61 4.58
CA THR A 89 -1.49 23.23 4.61
C THR A 89 -2.28 22.87 5.87
N LEU A 90 -1.88 21.81 6.58
CA LEU A 90 -2.51 21.36 7.83
C LEU A 90 -2.16 22.31 8.99
N LYS A 91 -3.10 22.53 9.91
CA LYS A 91 -2.95 23.41 11.08
C LYS A 91 -3.63 22.82 12.31
N GLY A 92 -3.09 23.11 13.49
CA GLY A 92 -3.69 22.73 14.77
C GLY A 92 -3.95 21.23 14.88
N ASN A 93 -5.15 20.86 15.34
CA ASN A 93 -5.51 19.46 15.58
C ASN A 93 -5.41 18.60 14.31
N LYS A 94 -5.73 19.13 13.12
CA LYS A 94 -5.62 18.36 11.86
C LYS A 94 -4.19 17.87 11.58
N LEU A 95 -3.18 18.69 11.90
CA LEU A 95 -1.77 18.30 11.75
C LEU A 95 -1.43 17.18 12.74
N LYS A 96 -1.83 17.36 14.00
CA LYS A 96 -1.57 16.41 15.10
C LYS A 96 -2.26 15.07 14.88
N ASP A 97 -3.53 15.10 14.47
CA ASP A 97 -4.34 13.93 14.16
C ASP A 97 -3.72 13.14 13.01
N LEU A 98 -3.36 13.82 11.91
CA LEU A 98 -2.76 13.12 10.77
C LEU A 98 -1.38 12.58 11.11
N TYR A 99 -0.56 13.31 11.86
CA TYR A 99 0.72 12.81 12.37
C TYR A 99 0.51 11.52 13.19
N ASN A 100 -0.35 11.56 14.22
CA ASN A 100 -0.68 10.41 15.05
C ASN A 100 -1.20 9.24 14.21
N ALA A 101 -2.10 9.50 13.25
CA ALA A 101 -2.66 8.47 12.40
C ALA A 101 -1.58 7.72 11.59
N ASN A 102 -0.59 8.43 11.06
CA ASN A 102 0.53 7.82 10.34
C ASN A 102 1.44 7.00 11.27
N ILE A 103 1.76 7.52 12.47
CA ILE A 103 2.58 6.80 13.45
C ILE A 103 1.89 5.53 13.94
N LEU A 104 0.62 5.64 14.37
CA LEU A 104 -0.17 4.52 14.88
C LEU A 104 -0.38 3.43 13.84
N SER A 105 -0.58 3.82 12.57
CA SER A 105 -0.81 2.89 11.47
C SER A 105 0.48 2.33 10.85
N LYS A 106 1.66 2.79 11.32
CA LYS A 106 2.94 2.50 10.67
C LYS A 106 2.86 2.77 9.16
N ASN A 107 2.34 3.95 8.79
CA ASN A 107 2.16 4.31 7.39
C ASN A 107 3.51 4.70 6.77
N TYR A 108 3.89 3.99 5.72
CA TYR A 108 5.07 4.25 4.90
C TYR A 108 4.80 5.28 3.79
N GLY A 109 3.55 5.74 3.66
CA GLY A 109 3.16 6.85 2.79
C GLY A 109 3.14 6.48 1.32
N ASP A 110 3.64 7.38 0.47
CA ASP A 110 3.63 7.22 -0.99
C ASP A 110 4.52 6.08 -1.45
N ILE A 111 3.92 5.06 -2.04
CA ILE A 111 4.61 3.87 -2.53
C ILE A 111 5.73 4.16 -3.54
N ASN A 112 5.69 5.30 -4.26
CA ASN A 112 6.74 5.67 -5.21
C ASN A 112 8.06 6.05 -4.54
N VAL A 113 8.04 6.44 -3.26
CA VAL A 113 9.24 6.86 -2.51
C VAL A 113 9.64 5.86 -1.44
N ILE A 114 8.89 4.77 -1.27
CA ILE A 114 9.23 3.70 -0.32
C ILE A 114 10.47 2.96 -0.81
N ASP A 115 11.51 2.93 0.03
CA ASP A 115 12.61 1.98 -0.12
C ASP A 115 12.20 0.60 0.41
N PRO A 116 12.12 -0.45 -0.43
CA PRO A 116 11.78 -1.79 0.02
C PRO A 116 12.70 -2.33 1.13
N THR A 117 13.95 -1.87 1.23
CA THR A 117 14.88 -2.34 2.29
C THR A 117 14.48 -1.83 3.68
N SER A 118 13.78 -0.69 3.74
CA SER A 118 13.32 -0.07 4.99
C SER A 118 12.03 -0.68 5.56
N LEU A 119 11.29 -1.41 4.72
CA LEU A 119 10.06 -2.08 5.13
C LEU A 119 10.36 -3.23 6.11
N PRO A 120 9.45 -3.56 7.05
CA PRO A 120 9.57 -4.78 7.84
C PRO A 120 9.36 -6.00 6.95
N ASP A 121 9.76 -7.17 7.43
CA ASP A 121 9.42 -8.42 6.76
C ASP A 121 7.95 -8.79 7.00
N PHE A 122 7.28 -9.23 5.95
CA PHE A 122 5.87 -9.66 6.00
C PHE A 122 5.64 -10.92 5.20
N ASP A 123 4.58 -11.64 5.56
CA ASP A 123 4.19 -12.90 4.93
C ASP A 123 3.07 -12.68 3.90
N PHE A 124 2.25 -11.64 4.07
CA PHE A 124 1.11 -11.35 3.22
C PHE A 124 1.12 -9.89 2.78
N LEU A 125 1.06 -9.68 1.47
CA LEU A 125 0.89 -8.36 0.87
C LEU A 125 -0.48 -8.25 0.22
N THR A 126 -1.25 -7.24 0.60
CA THR A 126 -2.45 -6.82 -0.13
C THR A 126 -2.15 -5.55 -0.91
N TYR A 127 -2.61 -5.45 -2.15
CA TYR A 127 -2.38 -4.27 -2.98
C TYR A 127 -3.55 -3.98 -3.92
N SER A 128 -4.31 -2.93 -3.60
CA SER A 128 -5.50 -2.46 -4.33
C SER A 128 -5.20 -1.17 -5.10
N PHE A 129 -4.24 -1.21 -6.02
CA PHE A 129 -3.79 -0.01 -6.73
C PHE A 129 -4.89 0.59 -7.62
N PRO A 130 -4.95 1.93 -7.77
CA PRO A 130 -6.00 2.58 -8.56
C PRO A 130 -5.95 2.17 -10.05
N CYS A 131 -7.09 1.68 -10.57
CA CYS A 131 -7.22 1.20 -11.96
C CYS A 131 -7.19 2.31 -13.01
N GLN A 132 -7.34 3.58 -12.62
CA GLN A 132 -7.51 4.70 -13.56
C GLN A 132 -6.28 4.94 -14.46
N ASP A 133 -5.12 4.37 -14.12
CA ASP A 133 -3.82 4.69 -14.74
C ASP A 133 -3.17 3.54 -15.53
N ILE A 134 -3.88 2.43 -15.81
CA ILE A 134 -3.35 1.32 -16.61
C ILE A 134 -3.36 1.68 -18.12
N SER A 135 -2.58 2.70 -18.51
CA SER A 135 -2.43 3.12 -19.91
C SER A 135 -1.06 2.72 -20.47
N VAL A 136 -1.11 1.76 -21.40
CA VAL A 136 -0.39 1.48 -22.68
C VAL A 136 0.94 2.18 -23.04
N ALA A 137 1.55 3.05 -22.25
CA ALA A 137 2.81 3.70 -22.59
C ALA A 137 4.02 2.96 -21.99
N GLY A 138 4.73 2.16 -22.80
CA GLY A 138 6.15 1.86 -22.54
C GLY A 138 6.63 0.41 -22.66
N TYR A 139 6.01 -0.45 -23.48
CA TYR A 139 6.53 -1.82 -23.71
C TYR A 139 7.79 -1.93 -24.60
N GLN A 140 8.56 -0.85 -24.75
CA GLN A 140 9.76 -0.86 -25.60
C GLN A 140 10.99 -0.19 -24.98
N LYS A 141 11.02 0.00 -23.66
CA LYS A 141 12.27 0.19 -22.92
C LYS A 141 12.21 -0.76 -21.74
N GLY A 142 12.70 -1.98 -21.98
CA GLY A 142 12.58 -3.08 -21.04
C GLY A 142 13.16 -2.71 -19.69
N LEU A 143 12.52 -3.16 -18.62
CA LEU A 143 13.10 -3.52 -17.32
C LEU A 143 14.16 -2.59 -16.68
N ASP A 144 14.31 -1.37 -17.17
CA ASP A 144 15.28 -0.40 -16.68
C ASP A 144 14.62 0.51 -15.66
N GLU A 145 15.34 0.70 -14.56
CA GLU A 145 15.09 1.77 -13.60
C GLU A 145 15.03 3.10 -14.37
N ASN A 146 14.03 3.95 -14.07
CA ASN A 146 13.83 5.31 -14.61
C ASN A 146 12.95 5.51 -15.86
N SER A 147 12.03 4.59 -16.20
CA SER A 147 11.12 4.79 -17.36
C SER A 147 10.00 5.82 -17.14
N GLY A 148 9.69 6.19 -15.90
CA GLY A 148 8.82 7.33 -15.57
C GLY A 148 7.37 7.27 -16.07
N THR A 149 6.86 6.09 -16.47
CA THR A 149 5.48 5.95 -16.96
C THR A 149 4.50 5.60 -15.84
N ARG A 150 3.25 6.10 -15.95
CA ARG A 150 2.18 6.03 -14.92
C ARG A 150 1.58 4.64 -14.68
N SER A 151 2.06 3.64 -15.41
CA SER A 151 2.04 2.22 -15.00
C SER A 151 2.88 1.95 -13.74
N SER A 152 3.51 2.98 -13.15
CA SER A 152 4.49 2.93 -12.07
C SER A 152 4.00 2.23 -10.80
N LEU A 153 2.77 2.49 -10.34
CA LEU A 153 2.32 2.03 -9.01
C LEU A 153 2.32 0.50 -8.85
N LEU A 154 1.90 -0.23 -9.89
CA LEU A 154 2.00 -1.68 -9.92
C LEU A 154 3.46 -2.14 -9.93
N TRP A 155 4.34 -1.42 -10.63
CA TRP A 155 5.77 -1.72 -10.65
C TRP A 155 6.45 -1.40 -9.32
N GLU A 156 6.03 -0.37 -8.60
CA GLU A 156 6.49 -0.10 -7.23
C GLU A 156 6.10 -1.25 -6.29
N CYS A 157 4.87 -1.80 -6.43
CA CYS A 157 4.50 -3.04 -5.74
C CYS A 157 5.42 -4.20 -6.15
N CYS A 158 5.74 -4.33 -7.44
CA CYS A 158 6.65 -5.37 -7.93
C CYS A 158 8.06 -5.25 -7.32
N LYS A 159 8.59 -4.04 -7.10
CA LYS A 159 9.88 -3.83 -6.39
C LYS A 159 9.80 -4.34 -4.95
N ILE A 160 8.75 -3.98 -4.22
CA ILE A 160 8.49 -4.45 -2.86
C ILE A 160 8.39 -5.98 -2.85
N ILE A 161 7.59 -6.56 -3.73
CA ILE A 161 7.39 -8.01 -3.87
C ILE A 161 8.71 -8.74 -4.17
N LYS A 162 9.51 -8.22 -5.11
CA LYS A 162 10.82 -8.79 -5.48
C LYS A 162 11.81 -8.78 -4.32
N HIS A 163 11.80 -7.73 -3.50
CA HIS A 163 12.69 -7.60 -2.36
C HIS A 163 12.21 -8.43 -1.16
N LYS A 164 10.92 -8.33 -0.80
CA LYS A 164 10.35 -8.91 0.42
C LYS A 164 9.89 -10.36 0.28
N ARG A 165 9.61 -10.83 -0.93
CA ARG A 165 9.21 -12.22 -1.22
C ARG A 165 8.12 -12.73 -0.26
N PRO A 166 6.98 -12.02 -0.11
CA PRO A 166 5.89 -12.48 0.74
C PRO A 166 5.39 -13.85 0.27
N LYS A 167 4.87 -14.64 1.21
CA LYS A 167 4.30 -15.97 0.96
C LYS A 167 2.96 -15.89 0.23
N TYR A 168 2.22 -14.81 0.46
CA TYR A 168 0.88 -14.59 -0.08
C TYR A 168 0.78 -13.21 -0.70
N LEU A 169 0.08 -13.13 -1.84
CA LEU A 169 -0.26 -11.91 -2.55
C LEU A 169 -1.77 -11.85 -2.73
N LEU A 170 -2.39 -10.71 -2.44
CA LEU A 170 -3.78 -10.44 -2.80
C LEU A 170 -3.86 -9.13 -3.57
N MET A 171 -4.13 -9.25 -4.87
CA MET A 171 -4.42 -8.12 -5.74
C MET A 171 -5.93 -7.99 -5.88
N GLU A 172 -6.47 -6.81 -5.60
CA GLU A 172 -7.86 -6.49 -5.87
C GLU A 172 -7.91 -5.34 -6.88
N ASN A 173 -8.83 -5.47 -7.84
CA ASN A 173 -9.04 -4.48 -8.88
C ASN A 173 -10.44 -4.64 -9.50
N VAL A 174 -10.83 -3.66 -10.33
CA VAL A 174 -12.10 -3.72 -11.07
C VAL A 174 -12.05 -4.73 -12.20
N LYS A 175 -13.22 -5.27 -12.61
CA LYS A 175 -13.35 -6.25 -13.70
C LYS A 175 -12.71 -5.80 -15.03
N ASN A 176 -12.63 -4.49 -15.26
CA ASN A 176 -12.02 -3.93 -16.47
C ASN A 176 -10.51 -4.23 -16.58
N LEU A 177 -9.83 -4.63 -15.49
CA LEU A 177 -8.42 -5.04 -15.52
C LEU A 177 -8.16 -6.19 -16.52
N VAL A 178 -9.10 -7.13 -16.64
CA VAL A 178 -9.05 -8.24 -17.62
C VAL A 178 -9.82 -7.93 -18.91
N GLY A 179 -10.26 -6.69 -19.07
CA GLY A 179 -10.92 -6.21 -20.29
C GLY A 179 -9.93 -6.01 -21.44
N LYS A 180 -10.46 -5.93 -22.66
CA LYS A 180 -9.67 -5.83 -23.91
C LYS A 180 -8.57 -4.76 -23.89
N ASN A 181 -8.78 -3.65 -23.19
CA ASN A 181 -7.85 -2.54 -23.15
C ASN A 181 -6.69 -2.72 -22.15
N HIS A 182 -6.81 -3.65 -21.19
CA HIS A 182 -5.85 -3.81 -20.10
C HIS A 182 -5.29 -5.24 -19.98
N ILE A 183 -5.87 -6.20 -20.69
CA ILE A 183 -5.50 -7.62 -20.64
C ILE A 183 -4.03 -7.88 -21.00
N GLU A 184 -3.44 -7.12 -21.93
CA GLU A 184 -2.02 -7.24 -22.26
C GLU A 184 -1.11 -6.87 -21.07
N ASN A 185 -1.46 -5.79 -20.37
CA ASN A 185 -0.73 -5.35 -19.17
C ASN A 185 -0.87 -6.35 -18.02
N PHE A 186 -2.08 -6.85 -17.81
CA PHE A 186 -2.34 -7.90 -16.82
C PHE A 186 -1.55 -9.18 -17.13
N ASN A 187 -1.50 -9.60 -18.41
CA ASN A 187 -0.72 -10.76 -18.83
C ASN A 187 0.79 -10.59 -18.61
N LEU A 188 1.35 -9.39 -18.81
CA LEU A 188 2.75 -9.17 -18.45
C LEU A 188 2.94 -9.24 -16.93
N PHE A 189 2.06 -8.62 -16.15
CA PHE A 189 2.12 -8.70 -14.70
C PHE A 189 2.12 -10.16 -14.22
N LEU A 190 1.27 -11.01 -14.80
CA LEU A 190 1.26 -12.45 -14.53
C LEU A 190 2.59 -13.12 -14.93
N LYS A 191 3.15 -12.78 -16.10
CA LYS A 191 4.44 -13.33 -16.55
C LYS A 191 5.58 -12.93 -15.62
N TYR A 192 5.61 -11.67 -15.17
CA TYR A 192 6.59 -11.15 -14.22
C TYR A 192 6.45 -11.81 -12.84
N SER A 193 5.23 -11.93 -12.34
CA SER A 193 4.97 -12.57 -11.04
C SER A 193 5.35 -14.05 -11.04
N LYS A 194 5.13 -14.75 -12.17
CA LYS A 194 5.63 -16.13 -12.40
C LYS A 194 7.15 -16.20 -12.44
N SER A 195 7.84 -15.24 -13.06
CA SER A 195 9.31 -15.23 -13.13
C SER A 195 9.98 -14.98 -11.77
N LEU A 196 9.27 -14.35 -10.83
CA LEU A 196 9.73 -14.21 -9.45
C LEU A 196 9.48 -15.46 -8.58
N CYS A 197 8.85 -16.51 -9.13
CA CYS A 197 8.39 -17.72 -8.42
C CYS A 197 7.35 -17.44 -7.32
N ILE A 198 6.53 -16.38 -7.48
CA ILE A 198 5.58 -15.94 -6.43
C ILE A 198 4.15 -16.39 -6.73
N LEU A 199 3.80 -16.69 -7.97
CA LEU A 199 2.47 -17.18 -8.36
C LEU A 199 2.55 -18.55 -9.03
N ASN A 200 1.77 -19.54 -8.55
CA ASN A 200 1.44 -20.72 -9.33
C ASN A 200 0.21 -20.41 -10.21
N PRO A 201 0.08 -21.00 -11.41
CA PRO A 201 -1.06 -20.77 -12.31
C PRO A 201 -2.45 -21.11 -11.72
N GLN A 202 -2.51 -21.88 -10.62
CA GLN A 202 -3.76 -22.32 -9.98
C GLN A 202 -4.29 -21.32 -8.93
N ASP A 203 -3.53 -20.26 -8.61
CA ASP A 203 -3.85 -19.31 -7.54
C ASP A 203 -4.62 -18.06 -8.04
N THR A 204 -4.90 -17.97 -9.35
CA THR A 204 -5.67 -16.86 -9.92
C THR A 204 -7.16 -17.19 -9.86
N LEU A 205 -7.87 -16.57 -8.92
CA LEU A 205 -9.33 -16.58 -8.87
C LEU A 205 -9.86 -15.36 -9.61
N GLU A 206 -10.34 -15.54 -10.83
CA GLU A 206 -11.18 -14.55 -11.50
C GLU A 206 -12.61 -14.71 -10.98
N LYS A 207 -13.21 -13.64 -10.45
CA LYS A 207 -14.65 -13.65 -10.18
C LYS A 207 -15.38 -13.45 -11.52
N ASP A 208 -16.21 -14.43 -11.88
CA ASP A 208 -17.06 -14.42 -13.08
C ASP A 208 -17.93 -13.15 -13.21
#